data_AF-A0A2V6A6J9-F1
#
_entry.id   AF-A0A2V6A6J9-F1
#
_cell.length_a   1.000
_cell.length_b   1.000
_cell.length_c   1.000
_cell.angle_alpha   90.00
_cell.angle_beta   90.00
_cell.angle_gamma   90.00
#
_symmetry.space_group_name_H-M   'P 1'
#
loop_
_entity.id
_entity.type
_entity.pdbx_description
1 polymer ?
#
loop_
_entity_poly.entity_id
_entity_poly.type
_entity_poly.pdbx_seq_one_letter_code
_entity_poly.pdbx_strand_id
1 'polypeptide(L)'
;MNAKIICLLVAVSLMFTSPAFAAGAKTYQVTGTVVAATGTMVTVQKGTEKWEIDIDPATTKGFGDLKVGSTVTVTYVMSAMKIEGSAAAAAETTPAPRSPAPTP
;
A
#
# COMPACT_ATOMS: atom_id res chain seq x y z
N MET A 1 -4.91 29.74 23.95
CA MET A 1 -4.98 28.62 22.97
C MET A 1 -4.32 29.12 21.70
N ASN A 2 -3.18 28.54 21.35
CA ASN A 2 -2.22 29.20 20.47
C ASN A 2 -2.62 28.92 19.01
N ALA A 3 -2.84 29.95 18.20
CA ALA A 3 -3.30 29.79 16.80
C ALA A 3 -2.43 28.80 15.98
N LYS A 4 -1.14 28.69 16.33
CA LYS A 4 -0.18 27.73 15.75
C LYS A 4 -0.54 26.26 16.03
N ILE A 5 -1.08 25.96 17.21
CA ILE A 5 -1.53 24.61 17.61
C ILE A 5 -2.85 24.25 16.93
N ILE A 6 -3.73 25.22 16.71
CA ILE A 6 -5.02 25.01 16.01
C ILE A 6 -4.77 24.73 14.51
N CYS A 7 -3.84 25.45 13.87
CA CYS A 7 -3.46 25.16 12.48
C CYS A 7 -2.77 23.80 12.31
N LEU A 8 -1.94 23.37 13.28
CA LEU A 8 -1.30 22.06 13.25
C LEU A 8 -2.32 20.92 13.38
N LEU A 9 -3.36 21.09 14.20
CA LEU A 9 -4.43 20.10 14.38
C LEU A 9 -5.37 19.97 13.17
N VAL A 10 -5.59 21.05 12.42
CA VAL A 10 -6.41 21.04 11.19
C VAL A 10 -5.65 20.46 9.99
N ALA A 11 -4.31 20.56 9.97
CA ALA A 11 -3.50 19.95 8.92
C ALA A 11 -3.41 18.42 9.02
N VAL A 12 -3.55 17.85 10.22
CA VAL A 12 -3.49 16.40 10.48
C VAL A 12 -4.81 15.71 10.14
N SER A 13 -5.95 16.41 10.17
CA SER A 13 -7.27 15.81 9.89
C SER A 13 -7.57 15.60 8.41
N LEU A 14 -6.83 16.24 7.50
CA LEU A 14 -7.02 16.06 6.04
C LEU A 14 -6.27 14.84 5.46
N MET A 15 -5.46 14.13 6.24
CA MET A 15 -4.67 13.00 5.75
C MET A 15 -5.42 11.66 5.72
N PHE A 16 -6.70 11.61 6.13
CA PHE A 16 -7.49 10.38 6.15
C PHE A 16 -8.63 10.36 5.12
N THR A 17 -8.47 11.02 3.98
CA THR A 17 -9.31 10.72 2.81
C THR A 17 -8.72 9.48 2.13
N SER A 18 -9.17 8.30 2.56
CA SER A 18 -8.91 7.08 1.79
C SER A 18 -9.84 7.10 0.58
N PRO A 19 -9.33 7.29 -0.65
CA PRO A 19 -10.19 7.11 -1.81
C PRO A 19 -10.58 5.64 -1.84
N ALA A 20 -11.86 5.36 -1.62
CA ALA A 20 -12.45 4.05 -1.84
C ALA A 20 -12.41 3.77 -3.35
N PHE A 21 -11.24 3.41 -3.86
CA PHE A 21 -11.11 2.90 -5.21
C PHE A 21 -11.71 1.50 -5.26
N ALA A 22 -12.39 1.25 -6.38
CA ALA A 22 -13.07 0.05 -6.79
C ALA A 22 -12.32 -1.25 -6.46
N ALA A 23 -13.04 -2.38 -6.49
CA ALA A 23 -12.56 -3.74 -6.24
C ALA A 23 -11.39 -4.19 -7.15
N GLY A 24 -10.23 -3.55 -7.01
CA GLY A 24 -8.94 -3.90 -7.57
C GLY A 24 -8.05 -4.51 -6.48
N ALA A 25 -6.93 -5.08 -6.91
CA ALA A 25 -5.97 -5.73 -6.01
C ALA A 25 -5.61 -4.82 -4.83
N LYS A 26 -5.57 -5.40 -3.62
CA LYS A 26 -5.28 -4.66 -2.39
C LYS A 26 -3.96 -3.90 -2.55
N THR A 27 -3.98 -2.63 -2.18
CA THR A 27 -2.76 -1.85 -2.02
C THR A 27 -2.14 -2.18 -0.67
N TYR A 28 -0.84 -2.42 -0.68
CA TYR A 28 -0.02 -2.73 0.48
C TYR A 28 1.00 -1.63 0.69
N GLN A 29 1.52 -1.54 1.90
CA GLN A 29 2.53 -0.57 2.26
C GLN A 29 3.68 -1.24 3.00
N VAL A 30 4.90 -0.86 2.64
CA VAL A 30 6.11 -1.24 3.35
C VAL A 30 6.89 0.02 3.68
N THR A 31 7.20 0.20 4.96
CA THR A 31 8.06 1.29 5.44
C THR A 31 9.40 0.72 5.85
N GLY A 32 10.48 1.29 5.34
CA GLY A 32 11.83 0.86 5.67
C GLY A 32 12.89 1.78 5.07
N THR A 33 14.16 1.39 5.23
CA THR A 33 15.30 2.15 4.74
C THR A 33 15.67 1.72 3.33
N VAL A 34 15.82 2.66 2.40
CA VAL A 34 16.31 2.36 1.05
C VAL A 34 17.75 1.90 1.12
N VAL A 35 18.04 0.69 0.65
CA VAL A 35 19.42 0.17 0.58
C VAL A 35 19.97 0.19 -0.85
N ALA A 36 19.09 0.14 -1.85
CA ALA A 36 19.44 0.32 -3.25
C ALA A 36 18.24 0.90 -4.02
N ALA A 37 18.52 1.70 -5.03
CA ALA A 37 17.52 2.17 -5.99
C ALA A 37 18.18 2.18 -7.37
N THR A 38 17.61 1.43 -8.31
CA THR A 38 17.98 1.40 -9.71
C THR A 38 16.79 1.89 -10.53
N GLY A 39 16.99 2.27 -11.80
CA GLY A 39 15.92 2.86 -12.62
C GLY A 39 14.64 2.01 -12.75
N THR A 40 14.68 0.72 -12.42
CA THR A 40 13.54 -0.21 -12.52
C THR A 40 13.29 -1.00 -11.23
N MET A 41 14.04 -0.77 -10.15
CA MET A 41 13.88 -1.51 -8.89
C MET A 41 14.24 -0.64 -7.69
N VAL A 42 13.53 -0.82 -6.58
CA VAL A 42 13.93 -0.30 -5.27
C VAL A 42 14.08 -1.46 -4.28
N THR A 43 15.14 -1.42 -3.48
CA THR A 43 15.34 -2.34 -2.36
C THR A 43 15.17 -1.58 -1.05
N VAL A 44 14.25 -2.06 -0.22
CA VAL A 44 13.92 -1.48 1.08
C VAL A 44 14.21 -2.49 2.18
N GLN A 45 14.92 -2.09 3.21
CA GLN A 45 15.17 -2.91 4.39
C GLN A 45 14.15 -2.56 5.48
N LYS A 46 13.41 -3.57 5.94
CA LYS A 46 12.48 -3.48 7.07
C LYS A 46 12.90 -4.48 8.14
N GLY A 47 13.52 -3.97 9.21
CA GLY A 47 14.13 -4.83 10.23
C GLY A 47 15.24 -5.71 9.62
N THR A 48 15.05 -7.02 9.66
CA THR A 48 15.96 -8.02 9.07
C THR A 48 15.55 -8.44 7.64
N GLU A 49 14.39 -8.02 7.16
CA GLU A 49 13.88 -8.38 5.84
C GLU A 49 14.31 -7.35 4.79
N LYS A 50 14.68 -7.83 3.61
CA LYS A 50 14.92 -7.00 2.42
C LYS A 50 13.80 -7.22 1.43
N TRP A 51 13.19 -6.12 1.02
CA TRP A 51 12.09 -6.07 0.07
C TRP A 51 12.62 -5.52 -1.24
N GLU A 52 12.67 -6.34 -2.27
CA GLU A 52 12.96 -5.91 -3.65
C GLU A 52 11.64 -5.71 -4.37
N ILE A 53 11.45 -4.50 -4.89
CA ILE A 53 10.20 -4.09 -5.51
C ILE A 53 10.54 -3.54 -6.89
N ASP A 54 10.02 -4.22 -7.91
CA ASP A 54 10.05 -3.70 -9.27
C ASP A 54 9.20 -2.44 -9.35
N ILE A 55 9.74 -1.45 -10.04
CA ILE A 55 9.08 -0.18 -10.30
C ILE A 55 9.08 0.09 -11.79
N ASP A 56 8.04 0.78 -12.23
CA ASP A 56 8.01 1.38 -13.56
C ASP A 56 8.31 2.88 -13.39
N PRO A 57 9.46 3.40 -13.86
CA PRO A 57 9.82 4.80 -13.70
C PRO A 57 8.87 5.76 -14.43
N ALA A 58 8.09 5.28 -15.41
CA ALA A 58 7.11 6.11 -16.12
C ALA A 58 5.83 6.36 -15.31
N THR A 59 5.47 5.44 -14.41
CA THR A 59 4.21 5.49 -13.65
C THR A 59 4.41 5.66 -12.14
N THR A 60 5.58 5.27 -11.62
CA THR A 60 5.91 5.31 -10.19
C THR A 60 6.30 6.72 -9.77
N LYS A 61 5.44 7.36 -8.97
CA LYS A 61 5.70 8.70 -8.43
C LYS A 61 6.76 8.66 -7.33
N GLY A 62 7.59 9.70 -7.26
CA GLY A 62 8.57 9.91 -6.18
C GLY A 62 9.84 9.06 -6.31
N PHE A 63 10.02 8.31 -7.41
CA PHE A 63 11.24 7.53 -7.62
C PHE A 63 12.50 8.42 -7.68
N GLY A 64 12.42 9.57 -8.35
CA GLY A 64 13.55 10.51 -8.46
C GLY A 64 14.00 11.12 -7.12
N ASP A 65 13.14 11.07 -6.10
CA ASP A 65 13.43 11.61 -4.76
C ASP A 65 14.01 10.54 -3.80
N LEU A 66 14.12 9.28 -4.26
CA LEU A 66 14.68 8.20 -3.44
C LEU A 66 16.18 8.40 -3.23
N LYS A 67 16.58 8.40 -1.97
CA LYS A 67 17.98 8.47 -1.56
C LYS A 67 18.34 7.21 -0.78
N VAL A 68 19.45 6.56 -1.15
CA VAL A 68 19.97 5.44 -0.37
C VAL A 68 20.25 5.89 1.07
N GLY A 69 19.77 5.12 2.04
CA GLY A 69 19.83 5.40 3.46
C GLY A 69 18.65 6.20 4.02
N SER A 70 17.72 6.70 3.20
CA SER A 70 16.52 7.37 3.70
C SER A 70 15.43 6.36 4.07
N THR A 71 14.60 6.72 5.07
CA THR A 71 13.39 5.98 5.40
C THR A 71 12.28 6.40 4.45
N VAL A 72 11.64 5.42 3.81
CA VAL A 72 10.55 5.64 2.85
C VAL A 72 9.40 4.68 3.12
N THR A 73 8.19 5.08 2.71
CA THR A 73 7.02 4.20 2.66
C THR A 73 6.69 3.94 1.21
N VAL A 74 6.85 2.70 0.77
CA VAL A 74 6.49 2.26 -0.58
C VAL A 74 5.07 1.72 -0.55
N THR A 75 4.20 2.28 -1.39
CA THR A 75 2.86 1.75 -1.64
C THR A 75 2.90 0.91 -2.90
N TYR A 76 2.51 -0.36 -2.81
CA TYR A 76 2.60 -1.31 -3.92
C TYR A 76 1.36 -2.18 -4.01
N VAL A 77 1.18 -2.82 -5.16
CA VAL A 77 0.15 -3.84 -5.37
C VAL A 77 0.87 -5.17 -5.55
N MET A 78 0.46 -6.20 -4.80
CA MET A 78 0.97 -7.54 -5.05
C MET A 78 0.31 -8.10 -6.31
N SER A 79 1.12 -8.45 -7.30
CA SER A 79 0.68 -9.09 -8.54
C SER A 79 1.30 -10.48 -8.67
N ALA A 80 0.52 -11.43 -9.18
CA ALA A 80 1.00 -12.77 -9.48
C ALA A 80 1.34 -12.86 -10.97
N MET A 81 2.57 -13.29 -11.29
CA MET A 81 3.00 -13.51 -12.68
C MET A 81 2.39 -14.78 -13.28
N LYS A 82 2.22 -15.83 -12.44
CA LYS A 82 1.69 -17.13 -12.86
C LYS A 82 1.08 -17.83 -11.64
N ILE A 83 -0.08 -18.45 -11.84
CA ILE A 83 -0.74 -19.30 -10.85
C ILE A 83 -0.90 -20.68 -11.47
N GLU A 84 -0.31 -21.69 -10.87
CA GLU A 84 -0.51 -23.09 -11.25
C GLU A 84 -1.32 -23.78 -10.16
N GLY A 85 -2.51 -24.27 -10.52
CA GLY A 85 -3.36 -25.03 -9.61
C GLY A 85 -3.40 -26.50 -10.02
N SER A 86 -3.14 -27.40 -9.07
CA SER A 86 -3.62 -28.78 -9.19
C SER A 86 -5.10 -28.79 -8.82
N ALA A 87 -5.96 -29.32 -9.69
CA ALA A 87 -7.40 -29.34 -9.46
C ALA A 87 -7.74 -30.08 -8.14
N ALA A 88 -8.19 -29.31 -7.15
CA ALA A 88 -8.89 -29.83 -5.97
C ALA A 88 -10.08 -28.90 -5.68
N ALA A 89 -11.27 -29.49 -5.80
CA ALA A 89 -12.62 -29.05 -5.50
C ALA A 89 -12.85 -27.59 -5.06
N ALA A 90 -13.77 -26.93 -5.77
CA ALA A 90 -14.48 -25.74 -5.34
C ALA A 90 -15.04 -25.94 -3.91
N ALA A 91 -14.50 -25.20 -2.94
CA ALA A 91 -15.18 -24.95 -1.68
C ALA A 91 -16.07 -23.73 -1.88
N GLU A 92 -17.37 -23.95 -1.75
CA GLU A 92 -18.44 -22.96 -1.87
C GLU A 92 -18.19 -21.78 -0.92
N THR A 93 -18.03 -20.58 -1.46
CA THR A 93 -18.22 -19.35 -0.69
C THR A 93 -19.70 -19.22 -0.34
N THR A 94 -20.08 -19.64 0.85
CA THR A 94 -21.33 -19.18 1.49
C THR A 94 -21.24 -17.66 1.65
N PRO A 95 -22.13 -16.87 1.03
CA PRO A 95 -22.19 -15.44 1.29
C PRO A 95 -22.60 -15.22 2.75
N ALA A 96 -21.82 -14.42 3.48
CA ALA A 96 -22.18 -13.98 4.82
C ALA A 96 -23.58 -13.34 4.81
N PRO A 97 -24.45 -13.63 5.81
CA PRO A 97 -25.79 -13.10 5.85
C PRO A 97 -25.76 -11.57 5.90
N ARG A 98 -26.49 -10.92 4.99
CA ARG A 98 -26.77 -9.48 5.07
C ARG A 98 -27.47 -9.22 6.41
N SER A 99 -26.84 -8.39 7.25
CA SER A 99 -27.48 -7.86 8.45
C SER A 99 -28.82 -7.22 8.06
N PRO A 100 -29.94 -7.53 8.75
CA PRO A 100 -31.22 -6.92 8.44
C PRO A 100 -31.16 -5.41 8.72
N ALA A 101 -31.64 -4.63 7.77
CA ALA A 101 -31.79 -3.18 7.88
C ALA A 101 -32.78 -2.83 9.02
N PRO A 102 -32.59 -1.70 9.72
CA PRO A 102 -33.55 -1.25 10.72
C PRO A 102 -34.88 -0.88 10.04
N THR A 103 -35.98 -1.45 10.55
CA THR A 103 -37.37 -1.10 10.18
C THR A 103 -37.71 0.34 10.64
N PRO A 104 -38.69 1.00 9.99
CA PRO A 104 -38.90 2.45 10.04
C PRO A 104 -39.41 2.99 11.38
#